data_AF-A0A661L0R5-F1
#
_entry.id   AF-A0A661L0R5-F1
#
_cell.length_a   1.000
_cell.length_b   1.000
_cell.length_c   1.000
_cell.angle_alpha   90.00
_cell.angle_beta   90.00
_cell.angle_gamma   90.00
#
_symmetry.space_group_name_H-M   'P 1'
#
loop_
_entity.id
_entity.type
_entity.pdbx_description
1 polymer ?
#
loop_
_entity_poly.entity_id
_entity_poly.type
_entity_poly.pdbx_seq_one_letter_code
_entity_poly.pdbx_strand_id
1 'polypeptide(L)'
;MKKNGFTLIEFLVTFVILGILTAIAIPGFARWLPNYRLKSAARDVYSNMQLAKMGAIKANADWAIVFDTGASRYLICSDKGAD
;
A
#
# COMPACT_ATOMS: atom_id res chain seq x y z
N MET A 1 30.90 -7.70 -44.12
CA MET A 1 29.88 -8.08 -43.10
C MET A 1 28.72 -7.10 -43.24
N LYS A 2 27.56 -7.54 -43.73
CA LYS A 2 26.41 -6.67 -43.98
C LYS A 2 25.64 -6.52 -42.67
N LYS A 3 25.57 -5.29 -42.13
CA LYS A 3 24.74 -4.98 -40.95
C LYS A 3 23.29 -4.95 -41.42
N ASN A 4 22.48 -5.93 -41.02
CA ASN A 4 21.05 -5.91 -41.27
C ASN A 4 20.43 -4.87 -40.32
N GLY A 5 19.98 -3.76 -40.88
CA GLY A 5 19.25 -2.72 -40.15
C GLY A 5 17.78 -3.11 -39.95
N PHE A 6 17.17 -2.56 -38.91
CA PHE A 6 15.76 -2.73 -38.59
C PHE A 6 14.88 -2.06 -39.65
N THR A 7 13.79 -2.71 -40.06
CA THR A 7 12.90 -2.14 -41.08
C THR A 7 11.81 -1.27 -40.44
N LEU A 8 11.27 -0.32 -41.20
CA LEU A 8 10.23 0.59 -40.70
C LEU A 8 8.94 -0.15 -40.32
N ILE A 9 8.62 -1.24 -41.03
CA ILE A 9 7.49 -2.11 -40.71
C ILE A 9 7.71 -2.87 -39.39
N GLU A 10 8.93 -3.31 -39.12
CA GLU A 10 9.29 -4.01 -37.88
C GLU A 10 9.12 -3.09 -36.67
N PHE A 11 9.44 -1.81 -36.83
CA PHE A 11 9.20 -0.78 -35.80
C PHE A 11 7.72 -0.51 -35.58
N LEU A 12 6.93 -0.46 -36.65
CA LEU A 12 5.49 -0.27 -36.51
C LEU A 12 4.86 -1.46 -35.76
N VAL A 13 5.25 -2.69 -36.10
CA VAL A 13 4.76 -3.90 -35.43
C VAL A 13 5.18 -3.94 -33.96
N THR A 14 6.42 -3.59 -33.62
CA THR A 14 6.85 -3.55 -32.20
C THR A 14 6.08 -2.52 -31.38
N PHE A 15 5.78 -1.34 -31.94
CA PHE A 15 4.96 -0.34 -31.24
C PHE A 15 3.51 -0.79 -31.06
N VAL A 16 2.94 -1.49 -32.05
CA VAL A 16 1.60 -2.09 -31.91
C VAL A 16 1.58 -3.11 -30.77
N ILE A 17 2.56 -4.02 -30.73
CA ILE A 17 2.68 -5.01 -29.65
C ILE A 17 2.87 -4.31 -28.30
N LEU A 18 3.75 -3.32 -28.22
CA LEU A 18 4.00 -2.54 -27.01
C LEU A 18 2.73 -1.82 -26.52
N GLY A 19 1.95 -1.25 -27.45
CA GLY A 19 0.67 -0.60 -27.14
C GLY A 19 -0.35 -1.58 -26.55
N ILE A 20 -0.46 -2.78 -27.13
CA ILE A 20 -1.35 -3.84 -26.63
C ILE A 20 -0.94 -4.27 -25.21
N LEU A 21 0.36 -4.51 -25.00
CA LEU A 21 0.88 -4.93 -23.70
C LEU A 21 0.66 -3.86 -22.62
N THR A 22 0.91 -2.58 -22.94
CA THR A 22 0.73 -1.47 -21.98
C THR A 22 -0.75 -1.25 -21.64
N ALA A 23 -1.65 -1.36 -22.63
CA ALA A 23 -3.10 -1.24 -22.42
C ALA A 23 -3.66 -2.27 -21.42
N ILE A 24 -3.06 -3.45 -21.34
CA ILE A 24 -3.45 -4.51 -20.40
C ILE A 24 -2.73 -4.32 -19.04
N ALA A 25 -1.44 -3.99 -19.06
CA ALA A 25 -0.62 -3.89 -17.85
C ALA A 25 -1.06 -2.75 -16.92
N ILE A 26 -1.29 -1.55 -17.47
CA ILE A 26 -1.62 -0.34 -16.69
C ILE A 26 -2.85 -0.52 -15.78
N PRO A 27 -4.03 -0.95 -16.28
CA PRO A 27 -5.21 -1.15 -15.42
C PRO A 27 -5.04 -2.29 -14.41
N GLY A 28 -4.13 -3.23 -14.65
CA GLY A 28 -3.75 -4.28 -13.69
C GLY A 28 -3.05 -3.70 -12.46
N PHE A 29 -2.05 -2.84 -12.67
CA PHE A 29 -1.34 -2.15 -11.59
C PHE A 29 -2.25 -1.19 -10.80
N ALA A 30 -3.15 -0.48 -11.49
CA ALA A 30 -4.08 0.45 -10.85
C ALA A 30 -5.04 -0.25 -9.85
N ARG A 31 -5.41 -1.51 -10.10
CA ARG A 31 -6.25 -2.30 -9.17
C ARG A 31 -5.47 -2.85 -7.97
N TRP A 32 -4.17 -3.11 -8.13
CA TRP A 32 -3.36 -3.71 -7.08
C TRP A 32 -2.95 -2.70 -6.00
N LEU A 33 -2.68 -1.45 -6.41
CA LEU A 33 -2.23 -0.38 -5.52
C LEU A 33 -3.18 -0.09 -4.33
N PRO A 34 -4.51 0.10 -4.50
CA PRO A 34 -5.41 0.37 -3.38
C PRO A 34 -5.53 -0.82 -2.42
N ASN A 35 -5.55 -2.06 -2.94
CA ASN A 35 -5.56 -3.27 -2.11
C ASN A 35 -4.29 -3.39 -1.28
N TYR A 36 -3.14 -3.06 -1.86
CA TYR A 36 -1.87 -3.06 -1.15
C TYR A 36 -1.85 -2.01 -0.03
N ARG A 37 -2.30 -0.78 -0.33
CA ARG A 37 -2.41 0.31 0.66
C ARG A 37 -3.36 -0.05 1.80
N LEU A 38 -4.50 -0.66 1.50
CA LEU A 38 -5.48 -1.11 2.50
C LEU A 38 -4.87 -2.19 3.41
N LYS A 39 -4.19 -3.18 2.82
CA LYS A 39 -3.54 -4.26 3.58
C LYS A 39 -2.39 -3.73 4.46
N SER A 40 -1.63 -2.75 3.96
CA SER A 40 -0.60 -2.07 4.74
C SER A 40 -1.21 -1.34 5.93
N ALA A 41 -2.20 -0.48 5.70
CA ALA A 41 -2.87 0.28 6.76
C ALA A 41 -3.47 -0.65 7.83
N ALA A 42 -4.11 -1.75 7.44
CA ALA A 42 -4.64 -2.74 8.38
C ALA A 42 -3.52 -3.40 9.22
N ARG A 43 -2.38 -3.71 8.60
CA ARG A 43 -1.22 -4.27 9.29
C ARG A 43 -0.57 -3.28 10.26
N ASP A 44 -0.52 -2.01 9.89
CA ASP A 44 0.01 -0.95 10.74
C ASP A 44 -0.87 -0.79 11.99
N VAL A 45 -2.21 -0.73 11.83
CA VAL A 45 -3.14 -0.70 12.97
C VAL A 45 -2.99 -1.94 13.85
N TYR A 46 -2.91 -3.13 13.26
CA TYR A 46 -2.68 -4.37 14.02
C TYR A 46 -1.38 -4.33 14.83
N SER A 47 -0.30 -3.82 14.24
CA SER A 47 1.00 -3.72 14.90
C SER A 47 0.92 -2.76 16.08
N ASN A 48 0.22 -1.63 15.93
CA ASN A 48 -0.05 -0.69 17.01
C ASN A 48 -0.94 -1.28 18.11
N MET A 49 -1.93 -2.10 17.77
CA MET A 49 -2.72 -2.87 18.74
C MET A 49 -1.87 -3.84 19.56
N GLN A 50 -0.93 -4.54 18.91
CA GLN A 50 0.01 -5.42 19.62
C GLN A 50 0.93 -4.62 20.56
N LEU A 51 1.44 -3.47 20.10
CA LEU A 51 2.23 -2.57 20.94
C LEU A 51 1.44 -2.08 22.16
N ALA A 52 0.20 -1.63 21.95
CA ALA A 52 -0.68 -1.19 23.03
C ALA A 52 -0.99 -2.32 24.02
N LYS A 53 -1.24 -3.53 23.52
CA LYS A 53 -1.43 -4.73 24.36
C LYS A 53 -0.19 -5.03 25.20
N MET A 54 1.00 -4.98 24.60
CA MET A 54 2.26 -5.20 25.32
C MET A 54 2.51 -4.10 26.35
N GLY A 55 2.19 -2.85 26.02
CA GLY A 55 2.24 -1.70 26.92
C GLY A 55 1.34 -1.88 28.13
N ALA A 56 0.08 -2.28 27.92
CA ALA A 56 -0.87 -2.57 28.98
C ALA A 56 -0.39 -3.69 29.93
N ILE A 57 0.14 -4.78 29.36
CA ILE A 57 0.69 -5.89 30.15
C ILE A 57 1.90 -5.44 30.97
N LYS A 58 2.82 -4.68 30.36
CA LYS A 58 4.05 -4.21 31.02
C LYS A 58 3.76 -3.19 32.13
N ALA A 59 2.84 -2.26 31.88
CA ALA A 59 2.48 -1.21 32.82
C ALA A 59 1.43 -1.65 33.86
N ASN A 60 0.81 -2.82 33.66
CA ASN A 60 -0.37 -3.26 34.41
C ASN A 60 -1.46 -2.17 34.46
N ALA A 61 -1.64 -1.48 33.34
CA ALA A 61 -2.51 -0.31 33.18
C ALA A 61 -3.34 -0.44 31.90
N ASP A 62 -4.49 0.24 31.85
CA ASP A 62 -5.38 0.20 30.69
C ASP A 62 -4.78 1.01 29.53
N TRP A 63 -4.60 0.39 28.36
CA TRP A 63 -4.21 1.09 27.13
C TRP A 63 -5.35 1.02 26.12
N ALA A 64 -5.61 2.12 25.42
CA ALA A 64 -6.68 2.22 24.45
C ALA A 64 -6.20 2.79 23.12
N ILE A 65 -6.84 2.37 22.04
CA ILE A 65 -6.68 3.00 20.72
C ILE A 65 -7.96 3.76 20.42
N VAL A 66 -7.85 5.08 20.32
CA VAL A 66 -8.97 5.97 20.05
C VAL A 66 -8.92 6.36 18.57
N PHE A 67 -9.98 6.01 17.83
CA PHE A 67 -10.13 6.38 16.43
C PHE A 67 -10.92 7.68 16.32
N ASP A 68 -10.26 8.74 15.87
CA ASP A 68 -10.88 10.02 15.53
C ASP A 68 -11.26 10.00 14.05
N THR A 69 -12.53 9.67 13.79
CA THR A 69 -13.10 9.59 12.43
C THR A 69 -13.29 10.97 11.79
N GLY A 70 -13.28 12.05 12.58
CA GLY A 70 -13.38 13.42 12.09
C GLY A 70 -12.05 13.94 11.53
N ALA A 71 -10.94 13.57 12.17
CA ALA A 71 -9.59 13.96 11.73
C ALA A 71 -8.81 12.84 11.00
N SER A 72 -9.46 11.69 10.72
CA SER A 72 -8.84 10.53 10.04
C SER A 72 -7.52 10.08 10.69
N ARG A 73 -7.47 10.10 12.01
CA ARG A 73 -6.30 9.74 12.81
C ARG A 73 -6.68 8.76 13.93
N TYR A 74 -5.71 8.03 14.43
CA TYR A 74 -5.87 7.27 15.66
C TYR A 74 -4.77 7.65 16.64
N LEU A 75 -5.12 7.59 17.92
CA LEU A 75 -4.22 7.90 19.03
C LEU A 75 -4.13 6.65 19.91
N ILE A 76 -2.96 6.40 20.50
CA ILE A 76 -2.74 5.35 21.47
C ILE A 76 -2.64 6.07 22.82
N CYS A 77 -3.63 5.87 23.68
CA CYS A 77 -3.65 6.46 25.02
C CYS A 77 -3.18 5.42 26.03
N SER A 78 -2.28 5.84 26.92
CA SER A 78 -1.75 5.00 28.00
C SER A 78 -2.31 5.51 29.32
N ASP A 79 -3.17 4.70 29.96
CA ASP A 79 -3.98 5.03 31.15
C ASP A 79 -5.24 5.86 30.86
N LYS A 80 -6.17 5.91 31.82
CA LYS A 80 -7.54 6.45 31.78
C LYS A 80 -7.66 7.97 31.52
N GLY A 81 -6.79 8.54 30.69
CA GLY A 81 -6.82 9.93 30.26
C GLY A 81 -6.18 10.06 28.89
N ALA A 82 -6.77 10.87 28.03
CA ALA A 82 -6.17 11.23 26.75
C ALA A 82 -4.92 12.08 27.03
N ASP A 83 -3.74 11.49 26.83
CA ASP A 83 -2.49 12.20 26.64
C ASP A 83 -2.33 12.73 25.20
#